data_AF-A0A519P150-F1
#
_entry.id   AF-A0A519P150-F1
#
_cell.length_a   1.000
_cell.length_b   1.000
_cell.length_c   1.000
_cell.angle_alpha   90.00
_cell.angle_beta   90.00
_cell.angle_gamma   90.00
#
_symmetry.space_group_name_H-M   'P 1'
#
loop_
_entity.id
_entity.type
_entity.pdbx_description
1 polymer ?
#
loop_
_entity_poly.entity_id
_entity_poly.type
_entity_poly.pdbx_seq_one_letter_code
_entity_poly.pdbx_strand_id
1 'polypeptide(L)'
;SRVIGFDMGGTSTDVSHYAGAYERVSEKAVAGARLRAPMLDIHTVAAGGGSICWFDGSRLRVGPESAGADPGPVAYRRGGPLTITDCNLMLGKLRPEDFPAVFGPDGDLPLDEGAVRAAFAALCDQVEAATGRAADPLALAEGFVEIAVQNMAEAIKSISIQRGHDLTGYVLHCFGGAGGQHACKVADALGMTSVLLHPFAGVLSALGMGLSDVRELREVTAALPLEAASDAEATARIEGLADEAKAALVAQGFAADGMDVERRAAVRFDGSDTSLLVDFGPAEAMAQAFEAQHRRRFGYGGAGRRLVIESLQAEAVGRAERPDLSLAPEAREASAIGVAAVRTEGATHQATVWRREALGVGAEVAGPALVLEATGTVMIEPGWAG
;
A
#
# COMPACT_ATOMS: atom_id res chain seq x y z
N SER A 1 15.92 5.80 4.02
CA SER A 1 15.12 5.68 2.78
C SER A 1 13.73 6.25 3.00
N ARG A 2 13.09 6.78 1.95
CA ARG A 2 11.75 7.40 1.98
C ARG A 2 10.87 6.73 0.93
N VAL A 3 9.80 6.06 1.37
CA VAL A 3 8.99 5.16 0.56
C VAL A 3 7.51 5.39 0.84
N ILE A 4 6.70 5.39 -0.22
CA ILE A 4 5.25 5.23 -0.14
C ILE A 4 4.91 3.82 -0.61
N GLY A 5 4.38 3.00 0.29
CA GLY A 5 3.86 1.68 -0.07
C GLY A 5 2.49 1.82 -0.70
N PHE A 6 2.26 1.10 -1.80
CA PHE A 6 1.03 1.09 -2.57
C PHE A 6 0.68 -0.36 -2.94
N ASP A 7 -0.20 -0.98 -2.15
CA ASP A 7 -0.71 -2.34 -2.38
C ASP A 7 -2.05 -2.25 -3.09
N MET A 8 -2.14 -2.58 -4.37
CA MET A 8 -3.41 -2.56 -5.09
C MET A 8 -3.85 -3.98 -5.45
N GLY A 9 -4.95 -4.40 -4.81
CA GLY A 9 -5.62 -5.67 -5.07
C GLY A 9 -6.86 -5.52 -5.95
N GLY A 10 -7.73 -6.53 -5.90
CA GLY A 10 -9.02 -6.53 -6.59
C GLY A 10 -10.07 -5.61 -5.93
N THR A 11 -10.02 -5.40 -4.62
CA THR A 11 -11.10 -4.67 -3.92
C THR A 11 -10.71 -3.26 -3.51
N SER A 12 -9.48 -3.10 -3.02
CA SER A 12 -8.98 -1.89 -2.40
C SER A 12 -7.51 -1.68 -2.71
N THR A 13 -7.03 -0.49 -2.35
CA THR A 13 -5.62 -0.15 -2.30
C THR A 13 -5.24 0.20 -0.87
N ASP A 14 -4.18 -0.39 -0.34
CA ASP A 14 -3.60 -0.02 0.94
C ASP A 14 -2.34 0.80 0.75
N VAL A 15 -2.29 1.95 1.43
CA VAL A 15 -1.20 2.91 1.33
C VAL A 15 -0.49 3.04 2.67
N SER A 16 0.84 3.04 2.65
CA SER A 16 1.68 3.23 3.84
C SER A 16 2.80 4.23 3.58
N HIS A 17 3.31 4.85 4.64
CA HIS A 17 4.43 5.78 4.59
C HIS A 17 5.59 5.26 5.45
N TYR A 18 6.79 5.30 4.89
CA TYR A 18 8.02 4.96 5.60
C TYR A 18 9.10 6.02 5.33
N ALA A 19 9.62 6.62 6.40
CA ALA A 19 10.69 7.63 6.33
C ALA A 19 11.72 7.41 7.45
N GLY A 20 12.31 6.21 7.48
CA GLY A 20 13.29 5.80 8.51
C GLY A 20 12.67 5.11 9.73
N ALA A 21 11.36 5.26 9.93
CA ALA A 21 10.58 4.53 10.92
C ALA A 21 9.18 4.22 10.36
N TYR A 22 8.54 3.19 10.89
CA TYR A 22 7.15 2.87 10.59
C TYR A 22 6.21 3.79 11.36
N GLU A 23 5.21 4.35 10.67
CA GLU A 23 4.16 5.14 11.32
C GLU A 23 3.18 4.23 12.07
N ARG A 24 2.83 4.64 13.30
CA ARG A 24 1.89 3.92 14.15
C ARG A 24 0.81 4.88 14.66
N VAL A 25 -0.40 4.36 14.81
CA VAL A 25 -1.53 5.03 15.46
C VAL A 25 -2.01 4.21 16.65
N SER A 26 -2.44 4.88 17.71
CA SER A 26 -2.96 4.24 18.93
C SER A 26 -4.49 4.20 18.98
N GLU A 27 -5.17 5.06 18.21
CA GLU A 27 -6.62 5.06 18.05
C GLU A 27 -6.98 5.12 16.56
N LYS A 28 -7.85 4.21 16.12
CA LYS A 28 -8.39 4.22 14.75
C LYS A 28 -9.85 3.78 14.75
N ALA A 29 -10.65 4.43 13.91
CA ALA A 29 -11.99 3.96 13.60
C ALA A 29 -11.89 2.88 12.51
N VAL A 30 -12.28 1.64 12.82
CA VAL A 30 -12.33 0.53 11.88
C VAL A 30 -13.76 0.00 11.85
N ALA A 31 -14.39 0.01 10.67
CA ALA A 31 -15.77 -0.42 10.46
C ALA A 31 -16.79 0.19 11.46
N GLY A 32 -16.59 1.46 11.84
CA GLY A 32 -17.45 2.17 12.80
C GLY A 32 -17.12 1.92 14.29
N ALA A 33 -16.22 1.00 14.61
CA ALA A 33 -15.72 0.77 15.96
C ALA A 33 -14.43 1.55 16.21
N ARG A 34 -14.27 2.16 17.39
CA ARG A 34 -12.99 2.76 17.81
C ARG A 34 -12.12 1.71 18.47
N LEU A 35 -11.01 1.38 17.81
CA LEU A 35 -9.98 0.50 18.36
C LEU A 35 -8.91 1.36 19.04
N ARG A 36 -8.58 1.03 20.29
CA ARG A 36 -7.45 1.61 21.04
C ARG A 36 -6.36 0.54 21.22
N ALA A 37 -5.57 0.34 20.18
CA ALA A 37 -4.44 -0.56 20.18
C ALA A 37 -3.36 0.00 19.23
N PRO A 38 -2.06 -0.11 19.58
CA PRO A 38 -0.98 0.28 18.68
C PRO A 38 -1.04 -0.52 17.38
N MET A 39 -1.15 0.17 16.24
CA MET A 39 -1.19 -0.46 14.91
C MET A 39 -0.43 0.39 13.90
N LEU A 40 0.01 -0.23 12.79
CA LEU A 40 0.60 0.50 11.68
C LEU A 40 -0.44 1.45 11.06
N ASP A 41 0.00 2.64 10.68
CA ASP A 41 -0.86 3.62 10.03
C ASP A 41 -1.00 3.32 8.53
N ILE A 42 -1.83 2.32 8.22
CA ILE A 42 -2.16 1.91 6.85
C ILE A 42 -3.47 2.57 6.44
N HIS A 43 -3.49 3.23 5.29
CA HIS A 43 -4.69 3.87 4.77
C HIS A 43 -5.27 3.08 3.62
N THR A 44 -6.48 2.57 3.81
CA THR A 44 -7.21 1.83 2.78
C THR A 44 -8.07 2.78 1.96
N VAL A 45 -7.94 2.67 0.64
CA VAL A 45 -8.68 3.43 -0.37
C VAL A 45 -9.60 2.46 -1.10
N ALA A 46 -10.85 2.88 -1.32
CA ALA A 46 -11.84 2.12 -2.08
C ALA A 46 -11.60 2.21 -3.61
N ALA A 47 -10.37 1.88 -4.02
CA ALA A 47 -9.92 1.86 -5.40
C ALA A 47 -9.08 0.58 -5.59
N GLY A 48 -9.54 -0.36 -6.40
CA GLY A 48 -8.87 -1.61 -6.73
C GLY A 48 -9.26 -2.06 -8.13
N GLY A 49 -8.72 -3.18 -8.61
CA GLY A 49 -9.05 -3.69 -9.96
C GLY A 49 -10.54 -3.92 -10.19
N GLY A 50 -11.26 -4.34 -9.16
CA GLY A 50 -12.70 -4.59 -9.16
C GLY A 50 -13.56 -3.37 -8.82
N SER A 51 -13.00 -2.16 -8.67
CA SER A 51 -13.81 -0.95 -8.46
C SER A 51 -14.77 -0.73 -9.63
N ILE A 52 -16.05 -0.57 -9.32
CA ILE A 52 -17.12 -0.52 -10.32
C ILE A 52 -17.05 0.78 -11.12
N CYS A 53 -17.09 0.65 -12.44
CA CYS A 53 -17.09 1.75 -13.40
C CYS A 53 -18.50 1.96 -13.96
N TRP A 54 -19.04 3.17 -13.80
CA TRP A 54 -20.41 3.47 -14.21
C TRP A 54 -20.58 4.94 -14.61
N PHE A 55 -21.71 5.24 -15.26
CA PHE A 55 -22.09 6.58 -15.66
C PHE A 55 -23.33 7.02 -14.91
N ASP A 56 -23.28 8.18 -14.24
CA ASP A 56 -24.36 8.66 -13.36
C ASP A 56 -25.45 9.47 -14.06
N GLY A 57 -25.44 9.47 -15.41
CA GLY A 57 -26.28 10.33 -16.24
C GLY A 57 -25.62 11.68 -16.57
N SER A 58 -24.53 12.04 -15.88
CA SER A 58 -23.79 13.28 -16.13
C SER A 58 -22.29 13.09 -16.30
N ARG A 59 -21.67 12.21 -15.51
CA ARG A 59 -20.22 11.96 -15.51
C ARG A 59 -19.90 10.49 -15.24
N LEU A 60 -18.71 10.10 -15.63
CA LEU A 60 -18.13 8.80 -15.30
C LEU A 60 -17.74 8.75 -13.82
N ARG A 61 -17.90 7.58 -13.21
CA ARG A 61 -17.62 7.30 -11.80
C ARG A 61 -16.88 5.98 -11.65
N VAL A 62 -15.98 5.92 -10.67
CA VAL A 62 -15.26 4.71 -10.27
C VAL A 62 -15.44 4.53 -8.77
N GLY A 63 -15.92 3.35 -8.36
CA GLY A 63 -16.21 3.03 -6.97
C GLY A 63 -17.31 3.92 -6.35
N PRO A 64 -17.40 3.96 -5.01
CA PRO A 64 -16.57 3.24 -4.04
C PRO A 64 -16.85 1.73 -3.97
N GLU A 65 -17.96 1.27 -4.55
CA GLU A 65 -18.29 -0.15 -4.57
C GLU A 65 -17.29 -0.95 -5.41
N SER A 66 -17.04 -2.19 -4.98
CA SER A 66 -16.20 -3.15 -5.68
C SER A 66 -17.00 -4.40 -6.02
N ALA A 67 -16.75 -4.96 -7.20
CA ALA A 67 -17.27 -6.25 -7.61
C ALA A 67 -16.57 -7.44 -6.93
N GLY A 68 -15.46 -7.20 -6.22
CA GLY A 68 -14.66 -8.24 -5.58
C GLY A 68 -14.14 -9.27 -6.59
N ALA A 69 -14.07 -10.53 -6.16
CA ALA A 69 -13.75 -11.67 -7.05
C ALA A 69 -15.01 -12.43 -7.51
N ASP A 70 -16.14 -12.26 -6.81
CA ASP A 70 -17.43 -12.90 -7.12
C ASP A 70 -18.57 -11.90 -6.83
N PRO A 71 -19.32 -11.43 -7.85
CA PRO A 71 -19.25 -11.84 -9.26
C PRO A 71 -17.99 -11.35 -9.99
N GLY A 72 -17.26 -10.39 -9.44
CA GLY A 72 -16.05 -9.85 -10.05
C GLY A 72 -16.31 -9.01 -11.32
N PRO A 73 -15.24 -8.66 -12.07
CA PRO A 73 -15.32 -7.97 -13.36
C PRO A 73 -16.22 -8.67 -14.40
N VAL A 74 -16.69 -7.93 -15.41
CA VAL A 74 -17.39 -8.51 -16.58
C VAL A 74 -16.54 -9.63 -17.21
N ALA A 75 -15.24 -9.40 -17.33
CA ALA A 75 -14.29 -10.33 -17.91
C ALA A 75 -14.24 -11.69 -17.20
N TYR A 76 -14.71 -11.80 -15.95
CA TYR A 76 -14.68 -13.05 -15.17
C TYR A 76 -15.81 -14.01 -15.52
N ARG A 77 -16.76 -13.60 -16.39
CA ARG A 77 -17.86 -14.44 -16.90
C ARG A 77 -18.86 -14.90 -15.82
N ARG A 78 -19.06 -14.10 -14.76
CA ARG A 78 -20.00 -14.41 -13.66
C ARG A 78 -21.14 -13.38 -13.50
N GLY A 79 -21.37 -12.56 -14.53
CA GLY A 79 -22.44 -11.56 -14.53
C GLY A 79 -22.17 -10.32 -13.68
N GLY A 80 -20.90 -10.01 -13.43
CA GLY A 80 -20.51 -8.81 -12.69
C GLY A 80 -20.53 -7.53 -13.54
N PRO A 81 -20.37 -6.36 -12.89
CA PRO A 81 -20.40 -5.05 -13.53
C PRO A 81 -19.06 -4.70 -14.19
N LEU A 82 -19.04 -3.63 -15.00
CA LEU A 82 -17.78 -3.07 -15.52
C LEU A 82 -16.89 -2.59 -14.36
N THR A 83 -15.59 -2.87 -14.46
CA THR A 83 -14.58 -2.55 -13.45
C THR A 83 -13.28 -2.02 -14.06
N ILE A 84 -12.33 -1.61 -13.21
CA ILE A 84 -10.99 -1.16 -13.64
C ILE A 84 -10.21 -2.28 -14.35
N THR A 85 -10.36 -3.53 -13.93
CA THR A 85 -9.79 -4.70 -14.63
C THR A 85 -10.33 -4.80 -16.05
N ASP A 86 -11.64 -4.58 -16.26
CA ASP A 86 -12.24 -4.57 -17.59
C ASP A 86 -11.71 -3.39 -18.43
N CYS A 87 -11.45 -2.23 -17.83
CA CYS A 87 -10.82 -1.10 -18.50
C CYS A 87 -9.40 -1.46 -18.97
N ASN A 88 -8.57 -2.04 -18.10
CA ASN A 88 -7.21 -2.44 -18.47
C ASN A 88 -7.19 -3.54 -19.53
N LEU A 89 -8.16 -4.46 -19.52
CA LEU A 89 -8.34 -5.44 -20.58
C LEU A 89 -8.72 -4.76 -21.91
N MET A 90 -9.71 -3.86 -21.89
CA MET A 90 -10.16 -3.11 -23.07
C MET A 90 -9.04 -2.25 -23.69
N LEU A 91 -8.15 -1.70 -22.86
CA LEU A 91 -7.00 -0.88 -23.26
C LEU A 91 -5.77 -1.71 -23.70
N GLY A 92 -5.86 -3.05 -23.67
CA GLY A 92 -4.77 -3.95 -24.05
C GLY A 92 -3.64 -4.07 -23.02
N LYS A 93 -3.83 -3.54 -21.80
CA LYS A 93 -2.85 -3.64 -20.69
C LYS A 93 -2.85 -5.02 -20.03
N LEU A 94 -3.91 -5.80 -20.23
CA LEU A 94 -4.02 -7.20 -19.84
C LEU A 94 -4.18 -8.06 -21.09
N ARG A 95 -3.47 -9.18 -21.14
CA ARG A 95 -3.47 -10.13 -22.26
C ARG A 95 -4.17 -11.42 -21.84
N PRO A 96 -5.41 -11.70 -22.29
CA PRO A 96 -6.15 -12.91 -21.92
C PRO A 96 -5.38 -14.21 -22.10
N GLU A 97 -4.55 -14.30 -23.14
CA GLU A 97 -3.75 -15.47 -23.47
C GLU A 97 -2.59 -15.75 -22.50
N ASP A 98 -2.17 -14.75 -21.72
CA ASP A 98 -1.12 -14.87 -20.70
C ASP A 98 -1.70 -14.95 -19.28
N PHE A 99 -3.03 -14.89 -19.15
CA PHE A 99 -3.73 -15.09 -17.88
C PHE A 99 -4.10 -16.57 -17.68
N PRO A 100 -4.09 -17.08 -16.44
CA PRO A 100 -4.57 -18.42 -16.17
C PRO A 100 -6.06 -18.55 -16.52
N ALA A 101 -6.42 -19.64 -17.19
CA ALA A 101 -7.80 -19.94 -17.54
C ALA A 101 -8.54 -20.47 -16.30
N VAL A 102 -8.93 -19.56 -15.41
CA VAL A 102 -9.60 -19.86 -14.12
C VAL A 102 -10.95 -19.17 -13.97
N PHE A 103 -11.49 -18.64 -15.07
CA PHE A 103 -12.73 -17.86 -15.09
C PHE A 103 -13.90 -18.67 -15.65
N GLY A 104 -15.11 -18.10 -15.59
CA GLY A 104 -16.31 -18.82 -15.98
C GLY A 104 -16.94 -19.67 -14.87
N PRO A 105 -18.09 -20.29 -15.17
CA PRO A 105 -18.84 -21.09 -14.19
C PRO A 105 -18.06 -22.32 -13.72
N ASP A 106 -17.28 -22.94 -14.62
CA ASP A 106 -16.50 -24.14 -14.34
C ASP A 106 -15.02 -23.83 -13.98
N GLY A 107 -14.60 -22.57 -14.07
CA GLY A 107 -13.27 -22.11 -13.67
C GLY A 107 -12.14 -22.58 -14.60
N ASP A 108 -12.40 -22.68 -15.90
CA ASP A 108 -11.48 -23.21 -16.91
C ASP A 108 -11.39 -22.33 -18.18
N LEU A 109 -11.98 -21.13 -18.15
CA LEU A 109 -12.03 -20.20 -19.29
C LEU A 109 -11.07 -19.01 -19.11
N PRO A 110 -10.57 -18.42 -20.21
CA PRO A 110 -9.82 -17.17 -20.16
C PRO A 110 -10.75 -15.98 -19.88
N LEU A 111 -10.14 -14.82 -19.61
CA LEU A 111 -10.84 -13.54 -19.53
C LEU A 111 -11.71 -13.31 -20.78
N ASP A 112 -12.92 -12.78 -20.59
CA ASP A 112 -13.88 -12.54 -21.68
C ASP A 112 -13.76 -11.13 -22.25
N GLU A 113 -12.84 -10.95 -23.18
CA GLU A 113 -12.69 -9.69 -23.91
C GLU A 113 -13.96 -9.33 -24.72
N GLY A 114 -14.68 -10.31 -25.24
CA GLY A 114 -15.91 -10.10 -26.00
C GLY A 114 -17.03 -9.52 -25.13
N ALA A 115 -17.22 -10.07 -23.93
CA ALA A 115 -18.17 -9.55 -22.96
C ALA A 115 -17.82 -8.12 -22.53
N VAL A 116 -16.53 -7.82 -22.31
CA VAL A 116 -16.08 -6.47 -21.97
C VAL A 116 -16.36 -5.48 -23.10
N ARG A 117 -16.05 -5.84 -24.35
CA ARG A 117 -16.36 -5.00 -25.52
C ARG A 117 -17.86 -4.71 -25.65
N ALA A 118 -18.70 -5.72 -25.44
CA ALA A 118 -20.16 -5.55 -25.46
C ALA A 118 -20.65 -4.64 -24.33
N ALA A 119 -20.10 -4.76 -23.12
CA ALA A 119 -20.46 -3.91 -21.99
C ALA A 119 -20.05 -2.44 -22.21
N PHE A 120 -18.87 -2.18 -22.77
CA PHE A 120 -18.47 -0.82 -23.15
C PHE A 120 -19.32 -0.24 -24.28
N ALA A 121 -19.73 -1.05 -25.26
CA ALA A 121 -20.66 -0.59 -26.30
C ALA A 121 -22.00 -0.14 -25.69
N ALA A 122 -22.58 -0.95 -24.80
CA ALA A 122 -23.81 -0.58 -24.09
C ALA A 122 -23.64 0.69 -23.24
N LEU A 123 -22.47 0.90 -22.63
CA LEU A 123 -22.18 2.13 -21.90
C LEU A 123 -22.06 3.34 -22.84
N CYS A 124 -21.47 3.19 -24.03
CA CYS A 124 -21.43 4.26 -25.03
C CYS A 124 -22.84 4.68 -25.44
N ASP A 125 -23.74 3.72 -25.69
CA ASP A 125 -25.14 4.00 -26.02
C ASP A 125 -25.83 4.82 -24.92
N GLN A 126 -25.56 4.50 -23.64
CA GLN A 126 -26.09 5.25 -22.50
C GLN A 126 -25.57 6.68 -22.44
N VAL A 127 -24.27 6.87 -22.65
CA VAL A 127 -23.64 8.20 -22.65
C VAL A 127 -24.15 9.04 -23.82
N GLU A 128 -24.28 8.45 -25.01
CA GLU A 128 -24.81 9.14 -26.19
C GLU A 128 -26.27 9.52 -25.99
N ALA A 129 -27.10 8.63 -25.44
CA ALA A 129 -28.50 8.92 -25.14
C ALA A 129 -28.66 10.08 -24.14
N ALA A 130 -27.77 10.20 -23.15
CA ALA A 130 -27.84 11.25 -22.13
C ALA A 130 -27.24 12.59 -22.59
N THR A 131 -26.20 12.56 -23.43
CA THR A 131 -25.41 13.76 -23.78
C THR A 131 -25.59 14.25 -25.22
N GLY A 132 -26.18 13.43 -26.09
CA GLY A 132 -26.29 13.68 -27.53
C GLY A 132 -24.95 13.63 -28.28
N ARG A 133 -23.91 13.07 -27.67
CA ARG A 133 -22.57 12.95 -28.25
C ARG A 133 -22.15 11.49 -28.30
N ALA A 134 -21.71 11.04 -29.48
CA ALA A 134 -21.12 9.72 -29.63
C ALA A 134 -19.89 9.57 -28.73
N ALA A 135 -19.79 8.42 -28.06
CA ALA A 135 -18.67 8.07 -27.19
C ALA A 135 -17.78 7.00 -27.85
N ASP A 136 -16.46 7.11 -27.65
CA ASP A 136 -15.50 6.06 -28.03
C ASP A 136 -15.32 5.12 -26.82
N PRO A 137 -15.58 3.81 -26.95
CA PRO A 137 -15.45 2.86 -25.84
C PRO A 137 -14.01 2.80 -25.29
N LEU A 138 -12.99 2.99 -26.14
CA LEU A 138 -11.60 3.05 -25.69
C LEU A 138 -11.32 4.33 -24.89
N ALA A 139 -11.89 5.46 -25.29
CA ALA A 139 -11.79 6.71 -24.54
C ALA A 139 -12.53 6.65 -23.19
N LEU A 140 -13.68 5.95 -23.13
CA LEU A 140 -14.37 5.72 -21.85
C LEU A 140 -13.53 4.85 -20.91
N ALA A 141 -12.96 3.75 -21.40
CA ALA A 141 -12.08 2.88 -20.62
C ALA A 141 -10.85 3.65 -20.09
N GLU A 142 -10.22 4.47 -20.94
CA GLU A 142 -9.10 5.33 -20.57
C GLU A 142 -9.51 6.36 -19.50
N GLY A 143 -10.66 7.01 -19.67
CA GLY A 143 -11.20 7.96 -18.69
C GLY A 143 -11.50 7.35 -17.32
N PHE A 144 -11.98 6.10 -17.26
CA PHE A 144 -12.14 5.39 -15.98
C PHE A 144 -10.80 5.11 -15.30
N VAL A 145 -9.78 4.69 -16.05
CA VAL A 145 -8.43 4.51 -15.51
C VAL A 145 -7.87 5.83 -14.98
N GLU A 146 -8.07 6.94 -15.69
CA GLU A 146 -7.66 8.27 -15.22
C GLU A 146 -8.36 8.65 -13.91
N ILE A 147 -9.68 8.45 -13.80
CA ILE A 147 -10.42 8.71 -12.56
C ILE A 147 -9.90 7.85 -11.41
N ALA A 148 -9.64 6.56 -11.65
CA ALA A 148 -9.09 5.67 -10.63
C ALA A 148 -7.70 6.14 -10.16
N VAL A 149 -6.82 6.50 -11.11
CA VAL A 149 -5.49 7.03 -10.81
C VAL A 149 -5.58 8.31 -9.97
N GLN A 150 -6.48 9.24 -10.30
CA GLN A 150 -6.65 10.47 -9.51
C GLN A 150 -7.17 10.17 -8.11
N ASN A 151 -8.17 9.29 -7.95
CA ASN A 151 -8.68 8.90 -6.64
C ASN A 151 -7.56 8.27 -5.77
N MET A 152 -6.72 7.42 -6.35
CA MET A 152 -5.58 6.81 -5.66
C MET A 152 -4.52 7.86 -5.29
N ALA A 153 -4.17 8.76 -6.22
CA ALA A 153 -3.20 9.82 -5.97
C ALA A 153 -3.69 10.82 -4.91
N GLU A 154 -4.97 11.19 -4.92
CA GLU A 154 -5.58 12.06 -3.90
C GLU A 154 -5.51 11.42 -2.51
N ALA A 155 -5.81 10.13 -2.41
CA ALA A 155 -5.70 9.41 -1.16
C ALA A 155 -4.24 9.38 -0.65
N ILE A 156 -3.27 9.11 -1.52
CA ILE A 156 -1.84 9.14 -1.17
C ILE A 156 -1.41 10.56 -0.73
N LYS A 157 -1.86 11.61 -1.43
CA LYS A 157 -1.59 13.02 -1.05
C LYS A 157 -2.18 13.38 0.31
N SER A 158 -3.37 12.85 0.63
CA SER A 158 -4.03 13.11 1.92
C SER A 158 -3.24 12.56 3.11
N ILE A 159 -2.46 11.49 2.92
CA ILE A 159 -1.69 10.86 3.99
C ILE A 159 -0.23 11.33 4.07
N SER A 160 0.21 12.16 3.12
CA SER A 160 1.61 12.58 2.98
C SER A 160 1.75 14.11 3.00
N ILE A 161 1.31 14.79 1.93
CA ILE A 161 1.44 16.24 1.76
C ILE A 161 0.64 16.99 2.82
N GLN A 162 -0.57 16.52 3.14
CA GLN A 162 -1.37 17.12 4.22
C GLN A 162 -0.73 16.93 5.61
N ARG A 163 0.24 16.04 5.75
CA ARG A 163 1.06 15.83 6.96
C ARG A 163 2.43 16.54 6.88
N GLY A 164 2.66 17.33 5.82
CA GLY A 164 3.89 18.12 5.63
C GLY A 164 5.03 17.40 4.91
N HIS A 165 4.76 16.26 4.26
CA HIS A 165 5.78 15.54 3.50
C HIS A 165 5.82 15.99 2.03
N ASP A 166 7.01 16.36 1.56
CA ASP A 166 7.29 16.52 0.12
C ASP A 166 7.62 15.16 -0.49
N LEU A 167 6.76 14.70 -1.39
CA LEU A 167 6.83 13.38 -2.01
C LEU A 167 7.79 13.30 -3.20
N THR A 168 8.28 14.40 -3.75
CA THR A 168 9.11 14.39 -4.97
C THR A 168 10.40 13.57 -4.81
N GLY A 169 10.94 13.49 -3.59
CA GLY A 169 12.13 12.69 -3.26
C GLY A 169 11.84 11.27 -2.74
N TYR A 170 10.62 10.77 -2.89
CA TYR A 170 10.18 9.44 -2.44
C TYR A 170 10.17 8.45 -3.60
N VAL A 171 10.27 7.17 -3.25
CA VAL A 171 10.02 6.06 -4.18
C VAL A 171 8.61 5.51 -3.92
N LEU A 172 7.84 5.30 -4.99
CA LEU A 172 6.57 4.59 -4.92
C LEU A 172 6.86 3.08 -4.96
N HIS A 173 6.66 2.38 -3.86
CA HIS A 173 6.79 0.92 -3.81
C HIS A 173 5.43 0.30 -4.10
N CYS A 174 5.23 -0.12 -5.35
CA CYS A 174 3.99 -0.72 -5.82
C CYS A 174 4.02 -2.23 -5.65
N PHE A 175 2.92 -2.79 -5.19
CA PHE A 175 2.70 -4.22 -5.06
C PHE A 175 1.20 -4.55 -5.11
N GLY A 176 0.85 -5.82 -4.94
CA GLY A 176 -0.49 -6.33 -5.23
C GLY A 176 -0.68 -6.66 -6.72
N GLY A 177 -1.62 -7.55 -7.01
CA GLY A 177 -1.80 -8.08 -8.38
C GLY A 177 -2.23 -7.04 -9.43
N ALA A 178 -2.78 -5.90 -9.00
CA ALA A 178 -3.18 -4.81 -9.87
C ALA A 178 -2.25 -3.60 -9.82
N GLY A 179 -1.33 -3.52 -8.86
CA GLY A 179 -0.49 -2.34 -8.64
C GLY A 179 0.39 -1.98 -9.83
N GLY A 180 1.03 -2.98 -10.44
CA GLY A 180 1.89 -2.80 -11.62
C GLY A 180 1.19 -2.22 -12.85
N GLN A 181 -0.14 -2.34 -12.92
CA GLN A 181 -0.94 -1.85 -14.05
C GLN A 181 -1.15 -0.33 -14.01
N HIS A 182 -0.99 0.28 -12.82
CA HIS A 182 -1.28 1.69 -12.56
C HIS A 182 -0.06 2.47 -12.05
N ALA A 183 1.03 1.79 -11.71
CA ALA A 183 2.18 2.34 -10.98
C ALA A 183 2.76 3.61 -11.62
N CYS A 184 3.07 3.59 -12.91
CA CYS A 184 3.64 4.75 -13.61
C CYS A 184 2.67 5.96 -13.58
N LYS A 185 1.40 5.76 -13.90
CA LYS A 185 0.39 6.84 -13.89
C LYS A 185 0.14 7.40 -12.50
N VAL A 186 0.15 6.57 -11.47
CA VAL A 186 0.05 7.01 -10.07
C VAL A 186 1.29 7.82 -9.68
N ALA A 187 2.49 7.37 -10.06
CA ALA A 187 3.73 8.11 -9.82
C ALA A 187 3.73 9.48 -10.52
N ASP A 188 3.29 9.55 -11.78
CA ASP A 188 3.14 10.81 -12.52
C ASP A 188 2.16 11.77 -11.82
N ALA A 189 1.00 11.28 -11.39
CA ALA A 189 0.01 12.09 -10.67
C ALA A 189 0.50 12.61 -9.30
N LEU A 190 1.49 11.93 -8.72
CA LEU A 190 2.16 12.31 -7.46
C LEU A 190 3.42 13.16 -7.68
N GLY A 191 3.88 13.31 -8.92
CA GLY A 191 5.15 13.97 -9.23
C GLY A 191 6.38 13.19 -8.74
N MET A 192 6.26 11.86 -8.65
CA MET A 192 7.37 10.96 -8.30
C MET A 192 8.08 10.49 -9.57
N THR A 193 9.40 10.36 -9.50
CA THR A 193 10.24 9.95 -10.64
C THR A 193 10.76 8.52 -10.53
N SER A 194 10.31 7.76 -9.53
CA SER A 194 10.83 6.42 -9.25
C SER A 194 9.77 5.51 -8.66
N VAL A 195 9.58 4.38 -9.32
CA VAL A 195 8.72 3.28 -8.87
C VAL A 195 9.61 2.07 -8.58
N LEU A 196 9.35 1.41 -7.47
CA LEU A 196 9.93 0.11 -7.15
C LEU A 196 8.82 -0.95 -7.24
N LEU A 197 9.05 -1.98 -8.03
CA LEU A 197 8.20 -3.17 -8.14
C LEU A 197 9.07 -4.39 -7.83
N HIS A 198 8.77 -5.07 -6.72
CA HIS A 198 9.45 -6.31 -6.38
C HIS A 198 9.03 -7.42 -7.37
N PRO A 199 9.89 -8.39 -7.77
CA PRO A 199 9.46 -9.49 -8.66
C PRO A 199 8.36 -10.39 -8.07
N PHE A 200 8.14 -10.29 -6.75
CA PHE A 200 7.06 -10.95 -6.03
C PHE A 200 5.95 -9.97 -5.64
N ALA A 201 5.77 -8.87 -6.38
CA ALA A 201 4.81 -7.81 -6.09
C ALA A 201 3.39 -8.35 -5.81
N GLY A 202 2.92 -9.31 -6.60
CA GLY A 202 1.58 -9.88 -6.40
C GLY A 202 1.40 -10.72 -5.14
N VAL A 203 2.50 -11.15 -4.48
CA VAL A 203 2.49 -11.92 -3.24
C VAL A 203 3.34 -11.28 -2.14
N LEU A 204 3.64 -9.98 -2.27
CA LEU A 204 4.63 -9.31 -1.44
C LEU A 204 4.20 -9.28 0.04
N SER A 205 2.90 -9.19 0.31
CA SER A 205 2.37 -9.24 1.68
C SER A 205 2.63 -10.59 2.35
N ALA A 206 2.55 -11.70 1.61
CA ALA A 206 2.89 -13.03 2.13
C ALA A 206 4.40 -13.18 2.37
N LEU A 207 5.23 -12.66 1.46
CA LEU A 207 6.67 -12.60 1.67
C LEU A 207 7.01 -11.76 2.90
N GLY A 208 6.41 -10.58 3.03
CA GLY A 208 6.58 -9.69 4.17
C GLY A 208 6.22 -10.37 5.49
N MET A 209 5.12 -11.11 5.53
CA MET A 209 4.74 -11.94 6.69
C MET A 209 5.82 -12.98 7.02
N GLY A 210 6.35 -13.68 6.01
CA GLY A 210 7.39 -14.70 6.23
C GLY A 210 8.75 -14.14 6.67
N LEU A 211 9.06 -12.90 6.31
CA LEU A 211 10.33 -12.23 6.68
C LEU A 211 10.25 -11.43 7.99
N SER A 212 9.05 -11.23 8.52
CA SER A 212 8.84 -10.32 9.65
C SER A 212 9.36 -10.94 10.95
N ASP A 213 10.07 -10.13 11.73
CA ASP A 213 10.40 -10.47 13.11
C ASP A 213 9.10 -10.56 13.92
N VAL A 214 9.04 -11.52 14.85
CA VAL A 214 7.88 -11.67 15.74
C VAL A 214 8.06 -10.74 16.93
N ARG A 215 7.00 -10.02 17.28
CA ARG A 215 7.04 -9.01 18.34
C ARG A 215 5.96 -9.24 19.37
N GLU A 216 6.33 -9.16 20.63
CA GLU A 216 5.40 -9.18 21.77
C GLU A 216 5.44 -7.83 22.47
N LEU A 217 4.31 -7.12 22.44
CA LEU A 217 4.14 -5.85 23.14
C LEU A 217 3.40 -6.09 24.46
N ARG A 218 3.94 -5.54 25.55
CA ARG A 218 3.29 -5.45 26.86
C ARG A 218 3.22 -3.98 27.26
N GLU A 219 2.05 -3.58 27.76
CA GLU A 219 1.76 -2.20 28.14
C GLU A 219 1.05 -2.16 29.48
N VAL A 220 1.41 -1.18 30.32
CA VAL A 220 0.70 -0.87 31.56
C VAL A 220 0.50 0.63 31.72
N THR A 221 -0.65 1.03 32.23
CA THR A 221 -0.86 2.40 32.70
C THR A 221 0.06 2.68 33.89
N ALA A 222 0.89 3.71 33.79
CA ALA A 222 1.79 4.12 34.85
C ALA A 222 1.17 5.21 35.71
N ALA A 223 0.64 6.26 35.06
CA ALA A 223 0.11 7.48 35.69
C ALA A 223 1.07 8.10 36.73
N LEU A 224 2.36 8.18 36.39
CA LEU A 224 3.42 8.71 37.26
C LEU A 224 3.83 10.13 36.82
N PRO A 225 4.18 11.04 37.76
CA PRO A 225 4.88 12.27 37.41
C PRO A 225 6.17 11.97 36.65
N LEU A 226 6.48 12.74 35.60
CA LEU A 226 7.77 12.61 34.91
C LEU A 226 8.84 13.40 35.67
N GLU A 227 9.34 12.82 36.75
CA GLU A 227 10.32 13.41 37.65
C GLU A 227 11.31 12.34 38.12
N ALA A 228 12.53 12.74 38.49
CA ALA A 228 13.58 11.80 38.94
C ALA A 228 13.16 10.90 40.11
N ALA A 229 12.22 11.35 40.95
CA ALA A 229 11.67 10.56 42.04
C ALA A 229 10.86 9.33 41.57
N SER A 230 10.32 9.37 40.34
CA SER A 230 9.54 8.29 39.75
C SER A 230 10.37 7.33 38.89
N ASP A 231 11.62 7.64 38.59
CA ASP A 231 12.48 6.84 37.69
C ASP A 231 12.66 5.40 38.18
N ALA A 232 12.87 5.19 39.50
CA ALA A 232 13.07 3.86 40.06
C ALA A 232 11.80 2.99 39.93
N GLU A 233 10.64 3.57 40.19
CA GLU A 233 9.35 2.87 40.06
C GLU A 233 9.02 2.58 38.59
N ALA A 234 9.21 3.55 37.70
CA ALA A 234 8.99 3.37 36.27
C ALA A 234 9.93 2.30 35.68
N THR A 235 11.19 2.28 36.12
CA THR A 235 12.17 1.25 35.71
C THR A 235 11.75 -0.14 36.17
N ALA A 236 11.35 -0.30 37.43
CA ALA A 236 10.88 -1.59 37.93
C ALA A 236 9.66 -2.11 37.15
N ARG A 237 8.70 -1.23 36.84
CA ARG A 237 7.50 -1.60 36.06
C ARG A 237 7.84 -2.00 34.62
N ILE A 238 8.69 -1.25 33.93
CA ILE A 238 9.00 -1.54 32.52
C ILE A 238 9.89 -2.78 32.36
N GLU A 239 10.79 -3.07 33.31
CA GLU A 239 11.55 -4.33 33.31
C GLU A 239 10.64 -5.54 33.54
N GLY A 240 9.62 -5.42 34.40
CA GLY A 240 8.61 -6.46 34.54
C GLY A 240 7.87 -6.75 33.23
N LEU A 241 7.46 -5.71 32.50
CA LEU A 241 6.85 -5.85 31.17
C LEU A 241 7.82 -6.46 30.15
N ALA A 242 9.10 -6.11 30.22
CA ALA A 242 10.14 -6.66 29.34
C ALA A 242 10.31 -8.17 29.55
N ASP A 243 10.29 -8.63 30.80
CA ASP A 243 10.37 -10.05 31.14
C ASP A 243 9.11 -10.81 30.70
N GLU A 244 7.92 -10.24 30.89
CA GLU A 244 6.66 -10.81 30.39
C GLU A 244 6.65 -10.94 28.86
N ALA A 245 7.13 -9.93 28.14
CA ALA A 245 7.19 -9.93 26.68
C ALA A 245 8.16 -11.01 26.16
N LYS A 246 9.35 -11.13 26.78
CA LYS A 246 10.31 -12.20 26.45
C LYS A 246 9.75 -13.58 26.72
N ALA A 247 9.11 -13.79 27.88
CA ALA A 247 8.52 -15.06 28.24
C ALA A 247 7.44 -15.50 27.24
N ALA A 248 6.66 -14.55 26.72
CA ALA A 248 5.66 -14.82 25.69
C ALA A 248 6.27 -15.26 24.34
N LEU A 249 7.41 -14.69 23.94
CA LEU A 249 8.14 -15.14 22.74
C LEU A 249 8.77 -16.52 22.94
N VAL A 250 9.32 -16.80 24.12
CA VAL A 250 9.86 -18.14 24.44
C VAL A 250 8.77 -19.20 24.38
N ALA A 251 7.57 -18.89 24.88
CA ALA A 251 6.41 -19.79 24.79
C ALA A 251 5.97 -20.07 23.33
N GLN A 252 6.32 -19.18 22.39
CA GLN A 252 6.09 -19.35 20.95
C GLN A 252 7.24 -20.08 20.24
N GLY A 253 8.28 -20.51 20.98
CA GLY A 253 9.39 -21.30 20.45
C GLY A 253 10.62 -20.50 20.04
N PHE A 254 10.69 -19.20 20.34
CA PHE A 254 11.89 -18.39 20.10
C PHE A 254 12.96 -18.61 21.19
N ALA A 255 14.23 -18.65 20.79
CA ALA A 255 15.34 -18.75 21.73
C ALA A 255 15.46 -17.48 22.58
N ALA A 256 15.67 -17.64 23.89
CA ALA A 256 15.83 -16.51 24.81
C ALA A 256 17.08 -15.66 24.51
N ASP A 257 18.11 -16.29 23.92
CA ASP A 257 19.35 -15.65 23.53
C ASP A 257 19.17 -14.88 22.20
N GLY A 258 19.52 -13.59 22.19
CA GLY A 258 19.45 -12.74 20.99
C GLY A 258 18.13 -11.99 20.79
N MET A 259 17.22 -11.99 21.78
CA MET A 259 16.05 -11.12 21.79
C MET A 259 16.43 -9.67 22.12
N ASP A 260 16.03 -8.74 21.25
CA ASP A 260 16.10 -7.31 21.54
C ASP A 260 14.82 -6.87 22.28
N VAL A 261 14.92 -5.92 23.21
CA VAL A 261 13.74 -5.32 23.86
C VAL A 261 13.78 -3.81 23.76
N GLU A 262 12.81 -3.27 23.04
CA GLU A 262 12.54 -1.83 22.95
C GLU A 262 11.69 -1.41 24.15
N ARG A 263 12.05 -0.31 24.80
CA ARG A 263 11.35 0.24 25.97
C ARG A 263 10.94 1.67 25.68
N ARG A 264 9.65 1.98 25.86
CA ARG A 264 9.08 3.30 25.59
C ARG A 264 8.16 3.76 26.71
N ALA A 265 8.03 5.07 26.86
CA ALA A 265 7.06 5.72 27.73
C ALA A 265 6.14 6.61 26.90
N ALA A 266 4.82 6.52 27.13
CA ALA A 266 3.87 7.48 26.64
C ALA A 266 3.85 8.67 27.60
N VAL A 267 4.35 9.82 27.14
CA VAL A 267 4.43 11.05 27.95
C VAL A 267 3.41 12.05 27.44
N ARG A 268 2.74 12.74 28.35
CA ARG A 268 1.81 13.83 28.05
C ARG A 268 1.97 14.99 29.02
N PHE A 269 1.47 16.15 28.64
CA PHE A 269 1.26 17.22 29.60
C PHE A 269 0.16 16.85 30.59
N ASP A 270 0.34 17.25 31.83
CA ASP A 270 -0.71 17.22 32.84
C ASP A 270 -1.95 18.00 32.33
N GLY A 271 -3.12 17.39 32.53
CA GLY A 271 -4.40 17.88 31.98
C GLY A 271 -4.57 17.82 30.45
N SER A 272 -3.68 17.16 29.71
CA SER A 272 -3.85 16.91 28.26
C SER A 272 -4.17 15.45 27.98
N ASP A 273 -4.95 15.21 26.93
CA ASP A 273 -5.26 13.88 26.39
C ASP A 273 -4.33 13.45 25.25
N THR A 274 -3.27 14.23 24.96
CA THR A 274 -2.33 13.96 23.88
C THR A 274 -1.01 13.43 24.43
N SER A 275 -0.73 12.16 24.14
CA SER A 275 0.50 11.48 24.53
C SER A 275 1.41 11.24 23.33
N LEU A 276 2.71 11.33 23.56
CA LEU A 276 3.74 11.00 22.59
C LEU A 276 4.65 9.91 23.18
N LEU A 277 4.96 8.90 22.39
CA LEU A 277 5.89 7.84 22.76
C LEU A 277 7.33 8.35 22.63
N VAL A 278 8.10 8.21 23.70
CA VAL A 278 9.55 8.48 23.74
C VAL A 278 10.30 7.24 24.21
N ASP A 279 11.57 7.13 23.82
CA ASP A 279 12.46 6.08 24.34
C ASP A 279 12.55 6.19 25.86
N PHE A 280 12.43 5.05 26.54
CA PHE A 280 12.49 5.02 27.99
C PHE A 280 13.89 5.34 28.48
N GLY A 281 13.98 6.21 29.49
CA GLY A 281 15.25 6.62 30.10
C GLY A 281 15.00 7.48 31.32
N PRO A 282 16.02 8.20 31.82
CA PRO A 282 15.84 9.15 32.93
C PRO A 282 14.79 10.22 32.59
N ALA A 283 14.04 10.68 33.59
CA ALA A 283 12.95 11.65 33.41
C ALA A 283 13.36 12.89 32.57
N GLU A 284 14.57 13.41 32.77
CA GLU A 284 15.08 14.56 32.02
C GLU A 284 15.22 14.28 30.52
N ALA A 285 15.77 13.12 30.15
CA ALA A 285 15.95 12.74 28.75
C ALA A 285 14.60 12.51 28.06
N MET A 286 13.66 11.85 28.74
CA MET A 286 12.30 11.64 28.25
C MET A 286 11.55 12.98 28.07
N ALA A 287 11.72 13.94 28.99
CA ALA A 287 11.12 15.25 28.88
C ALA A 287 11.65 16.04 27.67
N GLN A 288 12.98 16.03 27.45
CA GLN A 288 13.61 16.67 26.30
C GLN A 288 13.14 16.05 24.98
N ALA A 289 13.08 14.72 24.91
CA ALA A 289 12.57 14.00 23.73
C ALA A 289 11.10 14.36 23.44
N PHE A 290 10.26 14.36 24.46
CA PHE A 290 8.85 14.72 24.36
C PHE A 290 8.68 16.16 23.85
N GLU A 291 9.38 17.13 24.42
CA GLU A 291 9.29 18.53 24.01
C GLU A 291 9.76 18.74 22.56
N ALA A 292 10.84 18.07 22.16
CA ALA A 292 11.34 18.14 20.80
C ALA A 292 10.31 17.57 19.79
N GLN A 293 9.71 16.43 20.11
CA GLN A 293 8.69 15.79 19.26
C GLN A 293 7.38 16.61 19.24
N HIS A 294 6.93 17.11 20.39
CA HIS A 294 5.76 17.96 20.49
C HIS A 294 5.92 19.23 19.66
N ARG A 295 7.09 19.88 19.73
CA ARG A 295 7.38 21.09 18.95
C ARG A 295 7.40 20.80 17.44
N ARG A 296 7.97 19.67 17.03
CA ARG A 296 7.93 19.23 15.62
C ARG A 296 6.52 18.99 15.12
N ARG A 297 5.65 18.39 15.95
CA ARG A 297 4.28 18.01 15.55
C ARG A 297 3.28 19.16 15.61
N PHE A 298 3.39 20.04 16.60
CA PHE A 298 2.38 21.07 16.88
C PHE A 298 2.90 22.52 16.75
N GLY A 299 4.19 22.71 16.52
CA GLY A 299 4.80 24.03 16.31
C GLY A 299 5.04 24.87 17.57
N TYR A 300 4.66 24.38 18.77
CA TYR A 300 4.92 25.04 20.04
C TYR A 300 5.38 24.04 21.12
N GLY A 301 6.09 24.56 22.13
CA GLY A 301 6.44 23.83 23.35
C GLY A 301 5.51 24.20 24.50
N GLY A 302 5.32 23.30 25.46
CA GLY A 302 4.55 23.58 26.69
C GLY A 302 5.47 23.98 27.84
N ALA A 303 6.15 25.12 27.72
CA ALA A 303 7.09 25.60 28.73
C ALA A 303 6.44 25.68 30.12
N GLY A 304 7.04 25.01 31.11
CA GLY A 304 6.61 25.05 32.52
C GLY A 304 5.39 24.20 32.86
N ARG A 305 4.83 23.43 31.91
CA ARG A 305 3.75 22.47 32.21
C ARG A 305 4.35 21.19 32.78
N ARG A 306 3.70 20.63 33.80
CA ARG A 306 4.08 19.31 34.33
C ARG A 306 3.86 18.23 33.27
N LEU A 307 4.73 17.24 33.27
CA LEU A 307 4.66 16.07 32.41
C LEU A 307 4.30 14.84 33.24
N VAL A 308 3.56 13.93 32.62
CA VAL A 308 3.08 12.68 33.22
C VAL A 308 3.44 11.53 32.29
N ILE A 309 4.00 10.46 32.86
CA ILE A 309 4.09 9.15 32.22
C ILE A 309 2.70 8.53 32.28
N GLU A 310 2.01 8.52 31.15
CA GLU A 310 0.69 7.90 31.03
C GLU A 310 0.79 6.38 31.08
N SER A 311 1.62 5.79 30.21
CA SER A 311 1.84 4.35 30.12
C SER A 311 3.29 4.01 29.84
N LEU A 312 3.66 2.78 30.18
CA LEU A 312 4.97 2.18 29.90
C LEU A 312 4.76 1.00 28.96
N GLN A 313 5.65 0.86 27.98
CA GLN A 313 5.59 -0.15 26.94
C GLN A 313 6.93 -0.87 26.80
N ALA A 314 6.92 -2.19 26.83
CA ALA A 314 8.07 -3.02 26.46
C ALA A 314 7.69 -3.92 25.27
N GLU A 315 8.49 -3.87 24.20
CA GLU A 315 8.32 -4.65 22.98
C GLU A 315 9.53 -5.57 22.82
N ALA A 316 9.35 -6.88 23.02
CA ALA A 316 10.38 -7.87 22.76
C ALA A 316 10.32 -8.28 21.28
N VAL A 317 11.49 -8.46 20.65
CA VAL A 317 11.64 -8.78 19.24
C VAL A 317 12.37 -10.11 19.08
N GLY A 318 11.65 -11.13 18.61
CA GLY A 318 12.20 -12.41 18.17
C GLY A 318 12.56 -12.33 16.69
N ARG A 319 13.86 -12.33 16.39
CA ARG A 319 14.34 -12.20 15.01
C ARG A 319 13.98 -13.44 14.20
N ALA A 320 13.37 -13.24 13.03
CA ALA A 320 13.10 -14.33 12.11
C ALA A 320 14.38 -14.73 11.36
N GLU A 321 14.50 -16.00 10.99
CA GLU A 321 15.51 -16.43 10.03
C GLU A 321 15.16 -15.82 8.66
N ARG A 322 16.09 -15.04 8.11
CA ARG A 322 15.88 -14.35 6.84
C ARG A 322 16.51 -15.18 5.73
N PRO A 323 15.71 -15.76 4.81
CA PRO A 323 16.26 -16.43 3.63
C PRO A 323 17.02 -15.41 2.79
N ASP A 324 18.02 -15.90 2.05
CA ASP A 324 18.67 -15.09 1.03
C ASP A 324 17.67 -14.83 -0.11
N LEU A 325 17.30 -13.55 -0.27
CA LEU A 325 16.41 -13.08 -1.33
C LEU A 325 17.19 -12.49 -2.50
N SER A 326 18.52 -12.69 -2.55
CA SER A 326 19.32 -12.27 -3.67
C SER A 326 18.78 -12.92 -4.95
N LEU A 327 18.26 -12.08 -5.82
CA LEU A 327 17.86 -12.49 -7.16
C LEU A 327 19.14 -12.55 -7.97
N ALA A 328 19.66 -13.74 -8.21
CA ALA A 328 20.76 -13.96 -9.13
C ALA A 328 20.23 -14.55 -10.44
N PRO A 329 19.68 -13.75 -11.38
CA PRO A 329 19.61 -14.20 -12.76
C PRO A 329 21.00 -14.05 -13.38
N GLU A 330 21.53 -15.14 -13.94
CA GLU A 330 22.62 -15.06 -14.92
C GLU A 330 22.21 -14.10 -16.05
N ALA A 331 23.15 -13.30 -16.55
CA ALA A 331 22.91 -12.42 -17.70
C ALA A 331 22.42 -13.27 -18.89
N ARG A 332 21.10 -13.22 -19.14
CA ARG A 332 20.48 -13.79 -20.32
C ARG A 332 20.31 -12.68 -21.35
N GLU A 333 20.47 -13.01 -22.62
CA GLU A 333 20.03 -12.10 -23.68
C GLU A 333 18.52 -11.93 -23.55
N ALA A 334 18.10 -10.81 -22.97
CA ALA A 334 16.69 -10.48 -22.82
C ALA A 334 16.12 -10.13 -24.20
N SER A 335 15.08 -10.84 -24.62
CA SER A 335 14.34 -10.54 -25.85
C SER A 335 12.86 -10.39 -25.55
N ALA A 336 12.23 -9.38 -26.15
CA ALA A 336 10.79 -9.27 -26.15
C ALA A 336 10.16 -10.52 -26.78
N ILE A 337 9.08 -11.03 -26.16
CA ILE A 337 8.33 -12.19 -26.64
C ILE A 337 7.26 -11.80 -27.66
N GLY A 338 7.03 -10.50 -27.85
CA GLY A 338 6.08 -10.00 -28.83
C GLY A 338 5.79 -8.51 -28.67
N VAL A 339 4.71 -8.09 -29.32
CA VAL A 339 4.19 -6.73 -29.27
C VAL A 339 2.68 -6.80 -29.02
N ALA A 340 2.14 -5.83 -28.28
CA ALA A 340 0.70 -5.68 -28.03
C ALA A 340 0.26 -4.26 -28.38
N ALA A 341 -0.95 -4.11 -28.93
CA ALA A 341 -1.58 -2.81 -29.06
C ALA A 341 -2.11 -2.36 -27.69
N VAL A 342 -1.55 -1.29 -27.14
CA VAL A 342 -1.94 -0.72 -25.85
C VAL A 342 -2.42 0.71 -26.05
N ARG A 343 -3.57 1.08 -25.49
CA ARG A 343 -4.01 2.49 -25.49
C ARG A 343 -3.66 3.18 -24.18
N THR A 344 -3.00 4.32 -24.30
CA THR A 344 -2.64 5.21 -23.20
C THR A 344 -2.30 6.60 -23.76
N GLU A 345 -2.55 7.65 -22.99
CA GLU A 345 -2.31 9.04 -23.39
C GLU A 345 -3.07 9.45 -24.65
N GLY A 346 -4.28 8.90 -24.83
CA GLY A 346 -5.16 9.21 -25.96
C GLY A 346 -4.75 8.57 -27.28
N ALA A 347 -3.71 7.73 -27.30
CA ALA A 347 -3.22 7.07 -28.52
C ALA A 347 -3.00 5.56 -28.31
N THR A 348 -3.09 4.80 -29.41
CA THR A 348 -2.72 3.38 -29.43
C THR A 348 -1.25 3.25 -29.80
N HIS A 349 -0.50 2.56 -28.94
CA HIS A 349 0.93 2.31 -29.08
C HIS A 349 1.19 0.82 -29.33
N GLN A 350 2.33 0.51 -29.95
CA GLN A 350 2.84 -0.84 -30.08
C GLN A 350 3.80 -1.12 -28.92
N ALA A 351 3.28 -1.68 -27.83
CA ALA A 351 4.04 -1.94 -26.63
C ALA A 351 4.82 -3.26 -26.75
N THR A 352 6.11 -3.24 -26.40
CA THR A 352 6.90 -4.49 -26.35
C THR A 352 6.46 -5.34 -25.17
N VAL A 353 6.48 -6.67 -25.33
CA VAL A 353 5.99 -7.61 -24.31
C VAL A 353 7.14 -8.46 -23.84
N TRP A 354 7.34 -8.54 -22.53
CA TRP A 354 8.47 -9.21 -21.89
C TRP A 354 7.98 -10.18 -20.82
N ARG A 355 8.72 -11.25 -20.59
CA ARG A 355 8.56 -12.08 -19.38
C ARG A 355 9.58 -11.62 -18.34
N ARG A 356 9.14 -11.42 -17.10
CA ARG A 356 10.02 -10.96 -16.02
C ARG A 356 11.23 -11.88 -15.85
N GLU A 357 11.07 -13.18 -16.02
CA GLU A 357 12.13 -14.19 -15.86
C GLU A 357 13.22 -14.12 -16.95
N ALA A 358 12.95 -13.40 -18.04
CA ALA A 358 13.92 -13.15 -19.11
C ALA A 358 14.74 -11.87 -18.86
N LEU A 359 14.35 -11.02 -17.92
CA LEU A 359 15.02 -9.76 -17.59
C LEU A 359 16.08 -9.99 -16.50
N GLY A 360 17.35 -9.90 -16.87
CA GLY A 360 18.49 -9.97 -15.94
C GLY A 360 18.73 -8.66 -15.18
N VAL A 361 19.61 -8.69 -14.19
CA VAL A 361 20.04 -7.47 -13.48
C VAL A 361 20.68 -6.50 -14.46
N GLY A 362 20.22 -5.24 -14.45
CA GLY A 362 20.71 -4.19 -15.34
C GLY A 362 20.08 -4.19 -16.74
N ALA A 363 19.12 -5.08 -17.02
CA ALA A 363 18.29 -4.94 -18.21
C ALA A 363 17.48 -3.64 -18.13
N GLU A 364 17.36 -2.94 -19.26
CA GLU A 364 16.54 -1.74 -19.39
C GLU A 364 15.46 -1.97 -20.44
N VAL A 365 14.20 -1.73 -20.05
CA VAL A 365 13.04 -1.81 -20.92
C VAL A 365 12.40 -0.43 -21.00
N ALA A 366 12.48 0.20 -22.17
CA ALA A 366 11.81 1.47 -22.44
C ALA A 366 10.32 1.27 -22.67
N GLY A 367 9.50 2.12 -22.05
CA GLY A 367 8.06 2.19 -22.31
C GLY A 367 7.75 2.76 -23.70
N PRO A 368 6.56 2.45 -24.28
CA PRO A 368 5.53 1.60 -23.72
C PRO A 368 5.89 0.10 -23.77
N ALA A 369 5.75 -0.59 -22.64
CA ALA A 369 6.03 -2.02 -22.53
C ALA A 369 5.16 -2.72 -21.49
N LEU A 370 4.87 -3.99 -21.73
CA LEU A 370 4.23 -4.90 -20.78
C LEU A 370 5.28 -5.87 -20.27
N VAL A 371 5.47 -5.92 -18.96
CA VAL A 371 6.27 -6.96 -18.30
C VAL A 371 5.30 -7.91 -17.59
N LEU A 372 5.25 -9.14 -18.10
CA LEU A 372 4.40 -10.19 -17.59
C LEU A 372 5.12 -10.90 -16.44
N GLU A 373 4.40 -11.05 -15.33
CA GLU A 373 4.85 -11.74 -14.13
C GLU A 373 3.88 -12.88 -13.82
N ALA A 374 4.35 -13.91 -13.11
CA ALA A 374 3.47 -15.01 -12.68
C ALA A 374 2.27 -14.54 -11.84
N THR A 375 2.40 -13.40 -11.15
CA THR A 375 1.41 -12.87 -10.22
C THR A 375 0.78 -11.54 -10.66
N GLY A 376 1.04 -11.08 -11.89
CA GLY A 376 0.51 -9.79 -12.35
C GLY A 376 1.08 -9.32 -13.68
N THR A 377 0.75 -8.08 -14.03
CA THR A 377 1.28 -7.41 -15.22
C THR A 377 1.72 -6.01 -14.85
N VAL A 378 2.93 -5.65 -15.26
CA VAL A 378 3.48 -4.31 -15.10
C VAL A 378 3.37 -3.58 -16.43
N MET A 379 2.75 -2.41 -16.40
CA MET A 379 2.72 -1.48 -17.54
C MET A 379 3.79 -0.41 -17.33
N ILE A 380 4.81 -0.43 -18.19
CA ILE A 380 5.77 0.68 -18.30
C ILE A 380 5.15 1.66 -19.31
N GLU A 381 4.65 2.79 -18.82
CA GLU A 381 4.00 3.81 -19.64
C GLU A 381 5.01 4.56 -20.54
N PRO A 382 4.57 5.22 -21.63
CA PRO A 382 5.42 6.12 -22.39
C PRO A 382 6.18 7.11 -21.50
N GLY A 383 7.47 7.34 -21.80
CA GLY A 383 8.33 8.23 -21.00
C GLY A 383 8.96 7.58 -19.76
N TRP A 384 8.49 6.39 -19.36
CA TRP A 384 9.12 5.58 -18.31
C TRP A 384 10.07 4.52 -18.91
N ALA A 385 11.03 4.07 -18.11
CA ALA A 385 11.88 2.91 -18.39
C ALA A 385 12.18 2.20 -17.07
N GLY A 386 12.48 0.90 -17.12
CA GLY A 386 12.83 0.13 -15.92
C GLY A 386 13.26 -1.29 -16.19
#